data_AF-A0A1D6MFA0-F1
#
_entry.id   AF-A0A1D6MFA0-F1
#
_cell.length_a   1.000
_cell.length_b   1.000
_cell.length_c   1.000
_cell.angle_alpha   90.00
_cell.angle_beta   90.00
_cell.angle_gamma   90.00
#
_symmetry.space_group_name_H-M   'P 1'
#
loop_
_entity.id
_entity.type
_entity.pdbx_description
1 polymer ?
#
loop_
_entity_poly.entity_id
_entity_poly.type
_entity_poly.pdbx_seq_one_letter_code
_entity_poly.pdbx_strand_id
1 'polypeptide(L)'
;MNKSESLDEHGFLTAAAGEAHKLGFGDPVAISAETGLGMAELYEILRPLFEEYMFQLRNNDLNQDDPISEVETEAHDGDESKLPLQLAIVGRPNVGKSTLLNTLLQEQRVLVGPEAGLTRDSIRAQFQFDSRTVYLVDTAGWMERSGKEKGPASLSVVQSRKNLMRAHIVALVLDAEKIAKSKSSMNHPEIVIARQAIEEGRGLVVIVNKMDLLRDNQTLFNKVMDAVPREIQTVIPQVTGIPAVFVSALEGRGRIAVMRQVIDTYEKWCLRLSTSRLNRWLRKVMSRHSWKDSATQPKVKYFTQVKARPPTFVAFMSGKTQLSDTDTRFLTKSLKEDFDIGGIPIRIIQRSVPRKAYAKRNNTRNTGPRVVRMKTDKRTAVSDPALS
;
A
#
# COMPACT_ATOMS: atom_id res chain seq x y z
N MET A 1 25.56 -19.00 -11.75
CA MET A 1 25.98 -20.14 -10.90
C MET A 1 25.90 -19.73 -9.44
N ASN A 2 24.90 -20.19 -8.70
CA ASN A 2 24.76 -19.85 -7.27
C ASN A 2 25.62 -20.76 -6.38
N LYS A 3 25.97 -20.31 -5.18
CA LYS A 3 26.86 -20.97 -4.19
C LYS A 3 28.34 -21.00 -4.56
N SER A 4 28.80 -19.99 -5.30
CA SER A 4 30.18 -19.95 -5.82
C SER A 4 31.23 -19.67 -4.74
N GLU A 5 30.82 -19.27 -3.53
CA GLU A 5 31.69 -19.07 -2.37
C GLU A 5 32.50 -20.32 -1.99
N SER A 6 31.93 -21.51 -2.17
CA SER A 6 32.60 -22.78 -1.86
C SER A 6 33.50 -23.28 -3.00
N LEU A 7 33.31 -22.75 -4.21
CA LEU A 7 34.07 -23.13 -5.40
C LEU A 7 35.36 -22.31 -5.55
N ASP A 8 35.37 -21.09 -5.01
CA ASP A 8 36.54 -20.19 -5.00
C ASP A 8 37.59 -20.65 -3.97
N GLU A 9 37.15 -21.11 -2.79
CA GLU A 9 38.04 -21.65 -1.74
C GLU A 9 38.77 -22.94 -2.15
N HIS A 10 38.25 -23.65 -3.14
CA HIS A 10 38.81 -24.92 -3.62
C HIS A 10 39.42 -24.84 -5.02
N GLY A 11 39.45 -23.66 -5.65
CA GLY A 11 40.06 -23.44 -6.98
C GLY A 11 39.33 -24.14 -8.14
N PHE A 12 38.10 -24.61 -7.94
CA PHE A 12 37.30 -25.33 -8.95
C PHE A 12 36.40 -24.41 -9.78
N LEU A 13 36.42 -23.11 -9.53
CA LEU A 13 35.54 -22.13 -10.18
C LEU A 13 35.68 -22.15 -11.71
N THR A 14 36.91 -22.28 -12.22
CA THR A 14 37.21 -22.34 -13.66
C THR A 14 36.69 -23.63 -14.32
N ALA A 15 36.73 -24.76 -13.61
CA ALA A 15 36.22 -26.04 -14.12
C ALA A 15 34.68 -26.03 -14.19
N ALA A 16 34.03 -25.51 -13.15
CA ALA A 16 32.57 -25.37 -13.09
C ALA A 16 32.05 -24.35 -14.12
N ALA A 17 32.80 -23.25 -14.37
CA ALA A 17 32.49 -22.31 -15.42
C ALA A 17 32.58 -22.95 -16.83
N GLY A 18 33.61 -23.77 -17.06
CA GLY A 18 33.76 -24.52 -18.31
C GLY A 18 32.64 -25.53 -18.56
N GLU A 19 32.13 -26.18 -17.51
CA GLU A 19 30.97 -27.09 -17.62
C GLU A 19 29.67 -26.32 -17.88
N ALA A 20 29.46 -25.18 -17.21
CA ALA A 20 28.28 -24.34 -17.44
C ALA A 20 28.27 -23.74 -18.85
N HIS A 21 29.42 -23.44 -19.44
CA HIS A 21 29.52 -22.96 -20.82
C HIS A 21 29.02 -24.00 -21.85
N LYS A 22 29.12 -25.31 -21.53
CA LYS A 22 28.56 -26.39 -22.39
C LYS A 22 27.03 -26.37 -22.46
N LEU A 23 26.35 -25.68 -21.53
CA LEU A 23 24.88 -25.56 -21.54
C LEU A 23 24.38 -24.56 -22.59
N GLY A 24 25.26 -23.80 -23.23
CA GLY A 24 24.92 -22.92 -24.36
C GLY A 24 24.27 -21.59 -23.96
N PHE A 25 24.32 -21.20 -22.69
CA PHE A 25 23.76 -19.94 -22.17
C PHE A 25 24.79 -18.79 -22.08
N GLY A 26 25.96 -18.95 -22.69
CA GLY A 26 27.05 -17.96 -22.65
C GLY A 26 27.88 -18.02 -21.36
N ASP A 27 28.54 -16.91 -21.04
CA ASP A 27 29.46 -16.81 -19.92
C ASP A 27 28.72 -16.85 -18.57
N PRO A 28 29.00 -17.85 -17.71
CA PRO A 28 28.27 -18.02 -16.47
C PRO A 28 28.74 -17.03 -15.39
N VAL A 29 27.79 -16.30 -14.81
CA VAL A 29 28.07 -15.38 -13.69
C VAL A 29 28.13 -16.17 -12.38
N ALA A 30 29.25 -16.12 -11.68
CA ALA A 30 29.42 -16.71 -10.36
C ALA A 30 28.75 -15.82 -9.30
N ILE A 31 27.76 -16.35 -8.58
CA ILE A 31 27.04 -15.62 -7.54
C ILE A 31 26.98 -16.43 -6.23
N SER A 32 26.84 -15.71 -5.13
CA SER A 32 26.57 -16.24 -3.80
C SER A 32 25.40 -15.49 -3.19
N ALA A 33 24.25 -16.14 -3.07
CA ALA A 33 23.08 -15.55 -2.41
C ALA A 33 23.29 -15.35 -0.89
N GLU A 34 24.19 -16.12 -0.27
CA GLU A 34 24.44 -16.08 1.17
C GLU A 34 25.42 -14.97 1.56
N THR A 35 26.48 -14.78 0.77
CA THR A 35 27.52 -13.77 1.04
C THR A 35 27.34 -12.48 0.25
N GLY A 36 26.49 -12.48 -0.78
CA GLY A 36 26.27 -11.36 -1.69
C GLY A 36 27.32 -11.24 -2.81
N LEU A 37 28.25 -12.19 -2.93
CA LEU A 37 29.27 -12.23 -3.98
C LEU A 37 28.63 -12.32 -5.37
N GLY A 38 29.19 -11.59 -6.35
CA GLY A 38 28.76 -11.61 -7.76
C GLY A 38 27.46 -10.86 -8.07
N MET A 39 26.78 -10.27 -7.08
CA MET A 39 25.51 -9.56 -7.31
C MET A 39 25.68 -8.25 -8.11
N ALA A 40 26.80 -7.55 -7.94
CA ALA A 40 27.11 -6.34 -8.72
C ALA A 40 27.36 -6.68 -10.20
N GLU A 41 28.10 -7.75 -10.46
CA GLU A 41 28.39 -8.24 -11.82
C GLU A 41 27.11 -8.75 -12.51
N LEU A 42 26.26 -9.49 -11.78
CA LEU A 42 24.94 -9.89 -12.25
C LEU A 42 24.08 -8.67 -12.63
N TYR A 43 24.11 -7.61 -11.83
CA TYR A 43 23.38 -6.37 -12.12
C TYR A 43 23.91 -5.68 -13.39
N GLU A 44 25.23 -5.57 -13.55
CA GLU A 44 25.85 -4.95 -14.73
C GLU A 44 25.51 -5.71 -16.03
N ILE A 45 25.45 -7.04 -15.98
CA ILE A 45 25.10 -7.88 -17.14
C ILE A 45 23.60 -7.78 -17.47
N LEU A 46 22.75 -7.73 -16.45
CA LEU A 46 21.31 -7.63 -16.65
C LEU A 46 20.87 -6.21 -17.05
N ARG A 47 21.59 -5.15 -16.64
CA ARG A 47 21.24 -3.76 -16.94
C ARG A 47 20.95 -3.49 -18.43
N PRO A 48 21.83 -3.81 -19.40
CA PRO A 48 21.56 -3.54 -20.80
C PRO A 48 20.38 -4.34 -21.34
N LEU A 49 20.18 -5.58 -20.89
CA LEU A 49 19.03 -6.40 -21.29
C LEU A 49 17.71 -5.83 -20.74
N PHE A 50 17.72 -5.31 -19.51
CA PHE A 50 16.59 -4.59 -18.94
C PHE A 50 16.32 -3.29 -19.70
N GLU A 51 17.35 -2.52 -20.06
CA GLU A 51 17.21 -1.30 -20.85
C GLU A 51 16.63 -1.59 -22.23
N GLU A 52 17.08 -2.64 -22.91
CA GLU A 52 16.56 -3.08 -24.21
C GLU A 52 15.12 -3.59 -24.10
N TYR A 53 14.79 -4.39 -23.09
CA TYR A 53 13.42 -4.85 -22.83
C TYR A 53 12.47 -3.67 -22.56
N MET A 54 12.91 -2.69 -21.78
CA MET A 54 12.15 -1.45 -21.53
C MET A 54 11.98 -0.62 -22.80
N PHE A 55 12.96 -0.62 -23.71
CA PHE A 55 12.87 0.04 -25.01
C PHE A 55 11.90 -0.67 -25.97
N GLN A 56 11.90 -2.01 -25.98
CA GLN A 56 10.96 -2.81 -26.78
C GLN A 56 9.51 -2.66 -26.30
N LEU A 57 9.29 -2.61 -24.98
CA LEU A 57 7.98 -2.28 -24.40
C LEU A 57 7.50 -0.90 -24.87
N ARG A 58 8.40 0.10 -24.87
CA ARG A 58 8.09 1.43 -25.37
C ARG A 58 7.74 1.43 -26.86
N ASN A 59 8.41 0.63 -27.68
CA ASN A 59 8.15 0.57 -29.12
C ASN A 59 6.85 -0.13 -29.52
N ASN A 60 6.38 -1.10 -28.74
CA ASN A 60 5.07 -1.72 -28.99
C ASN A 60 3.89 -0.77 -28.69
N ASP A 61 4.11 0.29 -27.90
CA ASP A 61 3.13 1.33 -27.59
C ASP A 61 3.19 2.54 -28.57
N LEU A 62 4.12 2.57 -29.54
CA LEU A 62 4.38 3.73 -30.43
C LEU A 62 3.62 3.72 -31.78
N ASN A 63 2.46 3.07 -31.88
CA ASN A 63 1.54 3.26 -33.02
C ASN A 63 0.51 4.40 -32.79
N GLN A 64 0.75 5.31 -31.84
CA GLN A 64 0.00 6.57 -31.75
C GLN A 64 0.98 7.72 -31.53
N ASP A 65 1.01 8.62 -32.52
CA ASP A 65 1.84 9.80 -32.60
C ASP A 65 1.53 10.81 -31.49
N ASP A 66 2.54 11.24 -30.73
CA ASP A 66 2.88 12.67 -30.59
C ASP A 66 4.24 12.87 -29.88
N PRO A 67 5.09 13.83 -30.30
CA PRO A 67 6.44 13.97 -29.77
C PRO A 67 6.59 15.12 -28.76
N ILE A 68 7.56 14.92 -27.84
CA ILE A 68 8.29 15.90 -27.01
C ILE A 68 7.60 16.45 -25.75
N SER A 69 7.92 15.87 -24.58
CA SER A 69 8.30 16.66 -23.40
C SER A 69 9.19 15.87 -22.44
N GLU A 70 10.32 16.47 -22.11
CA GLU A 70 11.39 16.01 -21.23
C GLU A 70 10.94 15.81 -19.77
N VAL A 71 11.36 14.68 -19.19
CA VAL A 71 11.63 14.46 -17.76
C VAL A 71 10.49 14.78 -16.79
N GLU A 72 9.51 13.89 -16.72
CA GLU A 72 8.92 13.49 -15.44
C GLU A 72 8.84 11.96 -15.42
N THR A 73 9.45 11.34 -14.40
CA THR A 73 9.32 9.91 -14.12
C THR A 73 7.91 9.66 -13.58
N GLU A 74 6.91 9.79 -14.44
CA GLU A 74 5.60 9.22 -14.22
C GLU A 74 5.77 7.70 -14.29
N ALA A 75 5.52 7.05 -13.16
CA ALA A 75 5.37 5.61 -13.13
C ALA A 75 4.30 5.25 -14.15
N HIS A 76 4.69 4.53 -15.21
CA HIS A 76 3.77 3.96 -16.18
C HIS A 76 2.57 3.35 -15.45
N ASP A 77 1.41 3.98 -15.66
CA ASP A 77 0.09 3.52 -15.25
C ASP A 77 -0.29 2.36 -16.18
N GLY A 78 0.40 1.23 -16.02
CA GLY A 78 0.02 -0.03 -16.64
C GLY A 78 -1.28 -0.50 -15.98
N ASP A 79 -2.41 -0.04 -16.52
CA ASP A 79 -3.78 -0.43 -16.20
C ASP A 79 -3.93 -1.21 -14.88
N GLU A 80 -3.83 -0.52 -13.73
CA GLU A 80 -3.96 -1.13 -12.40
C GLU A 80 -5.30 -1.88 -12.23
N SER A 81 -6.26 -1.65 -13.15
CA SER A 81 -7.53 -2.37 -13.23
C SER A 81 -7.37 -3.87 -13.55
N LYS A 82 -6.26 -4.28 -14.20
CA LYS A 82 -6.02 -5.67 -14.63
C LYS A 82 -5.21 -6.52 -13.65
N LEU A 83 -4.66 -5.93 -12.59
CA LEU A 83 -3.89 -6.71 -11.62
C LEU A 83 -4.79 -7.66 -10.83
N PRO A 84 -4.32 -8.90 -10.57
CA PRO A 84 -5.12 -9.87 -9.88
C PRO A 84 -5.36 -9.49 -8.42
N LEU A 85 -6.62 -9.56 -8.01
CA LEU A 85 -7.05 -9.27 -6.65
C LEU A 85 -6.98 -10.54 -5.80
N GLN A 86 -6.34 -10.47 -4.63
CA GLN A 86 -6.29 -11.57 -3.67
C GLN A 86 -7.30 -11.31 -2.55
N LEU A 87 -8.36 -12.11 -2.50
CA LEU A 87 -9.47 -12.00 -1.55
C LEU A 87 -9.40 -13.14 -0.53
N ALA A 88 -9.46 -12.81 0.76
CA ALA A 88 -9.69 -13.79 1.83
C ALA A 88 -11.08 -13.60 2.43
N ILE A 89 -11.86 -14.69 2.55
CA ILE A 89 -13.16 -14.70 3.22
C ILE A 89 -12.99 -15.34 4.59
N VAL A 90 -13.06 -14.54 5.64
CA VAL A 90 -12.80 -14.96 7.02
C VAL A 90 -14.03 -14.80 7.89
N GLY A 91 -14.11 -15.52 9.00
CA GLY A 91 -15.25 -15.45 9.91
C GLY A 91 -15.46 -16.75 10.68
N ARG A 92 -16.31 -16.71 11.71
CA ARG A 92 -16.57 -17.86 12.59
C ARG A 92 -17.08 -19.10 11.83
N PRO A 93 -16.98 -20.31 12.39
CA PRO A 93 -17.66 -21.48 11.84
C PRO A 93 -19.17 -21.22 11.68
N ASN A 94 -19.77 -21.78 10.61
CA ASN A 94 -21.22 -21.76 10.34
C ASN A 94 -21.89 -20.38 10.10
N VAL A 95 -21.11 -19.33 9.85
CA VAL A 95 -21.63 -18.00 9.42
C VAL A 95 -22.06 -17.98 7.95
N GLY A 96 -21.88 -19.09 7.21
CA GLY A 96 -22.26 -19.21 5.80
C GLY A 96 -21.17 -18.81 4.80
N LYS A 97 -19.89 -18.90 5.18
CA LYS A 97 -18.75 -18.61 4.27
C LYS A 97 -18.75 -19.47 3.01
N SER A 98 -18.89 -20.80 3.15
CA SER A 98 -18.90 -21.71 2.01
C SER A 98 -20.13 -21.51 1.12
N THR A 99 -21.29 -21.21 1.71
CA THR A 99 -22.48 -20.82 0.96
C THR A 99 -22.23 -19.53 0.17
N LEU A 100 -21.66 -18.50 0.81
CA LEU A 100 -21.31 -17.25 0.15
C LEU A 100 -20.31 -17.48 -0.99
N LEU A 101 -19.29 -18.30 -0.77
CA LEU A 101 -18.30 -18.68 -1.77
C LEU A 101 -18.95 -19.33 -2.99
N ASN A 102 -19.77 -20.37 -2.77
CA ASN A 102 -20.45 -21.07 -3.84
C ASN A 102 -21.37 -20.14 -4.62
N THR A 103 -22.11 -19.27 -3.92
CA THR A 103 -22.99 -18.29 -4.54
C THR A 103 -22.23 -17.24 -5.35
N LEU A 104 -21.03 -16.82 -4.91
CA LEU A 104 -20.15 -15.93 -5.67
C LEU A 104 -19.58 -16.64 -6.92
N LEU A 105 -19.22 -17.92 -6.79
CA LEU A 105 -18.66 -18.74 -7.86
C LEU A 105 -19.70 -19.18 -8.91
N GLN A 106 -20.96 -19.37 -8.54
CA GLN A 106 -22.00 -19.84 -9.48
C GLN A 106 -22.36 -18.83 -10.57
N GLU A 107 -22.20 -17.53 -10.29
CA GLU A 107 -22.52 -16.48 -11.26
C GLU A 107 -21.31 -16.05 -12.10
N GLN A 108 -20.09 -16.29 -11.60
CA GLN A 108 -18.86 -15.89 -12.26
C GLN A 108 -18.22 -17.11 -12.93
N ARG A 109 -17.67 -16.92 -14.14
CA ARG A 109 -16.98 -18.03 -14.84
C ARG A 109 -15.77 -18.46 -13.99
N VAL A 110 -15.89 -19.62 -13.36
CA VAL A 110 -14.81 -20.19 -12.55
C VAL A 110 -13.86 -20.92 -13.48
N LEU A 111 -12.60 -20.47 -13.53
CA LEU A 111 -11.52 -21.25 -14.08
C LEU A 111 -10.87 -21.98 -12.91
N VAL A 112 -11.34 -23.20 -12.62
CA VAL A 112 -10.66 -24.07 -11.66
C VAL A 112 -9.52 -24.76 -12.41
N GLY A 113 -8.31 -24.23 -12.27
CA GLY A 113 -7.12 -24.85 -12.83
C GLY A 113 -5.94 -24.73 -11.88
N PRO A 114 -5.12 -25.78 -11.70
CA PRO A 114 -3.80 -25.61 -11.13
C PRO A 114 -2.95 -24.84 -12.15
N GLU A 115 -2.67 -23.55 -11.92
CA GLU A 115 -1.64 -22.85 -12.69
C GLU A 115 -0.29 -23.53 -12.44
N ALA A 116 0.32 -24.07 -13.49
CA ALA A 116 1.61 -24.75 -13.44
C ALA A 116 2.69 -23.73 -12.99
N GLY A 117 3.13 -23.83 -11.74
CA GLY A 117 4.17 -22.95 -11.17
C GLY A 117 3.95 -22.54 -9.71
N LEU A 118 2.76 -22.78 -9.13
CA LEU A 118 2.51 -22.51 -7.73
C LEU A 118 2.74 -23.75 -6.85
N THR A 119 3.43 -23.56 -5.73
CA THR A 119 3.74 -24.58 -4.73
C THR A 119 2.48 -25.31 -4.26
N ARG A 120 2.62 -26.62 -4.02
CA ARG A 120 1.62 -27.64 -3.61
C ARG A 120 0.68 -27.30 -2.43
N ASP A 121 0.75 -26.11 -1.83
CA ASP A 121 0.24 -25.84 -0.46
C ASP A 121 -0.97 -24.89 -0.36
N SER A 122 -1.63 -24.51 -1.45
CA SER A 122 -2.95 -23.87 -1.31
C SER A 122 -3.77 -24.00 -2.59
N ILE A 123 -4.85 -24.78 -2.53
CA ILE A 123 -5.90 -24.72 -3.53
C ILE A 123 -6.45 -23.28 -3.52
N ARG A 124 -6.25 -22.55 -4.62
CA ARG A 124 -6.79 -21.20 -4.84
C ARG A 124 -7.93 -21.35 -5.85
N ALA A 125 -9.14 -20.96 -5.47
CA ALA A 125 -10.20 -20.79 -6.44
C ALA A 125 -9.97 -19.46 -7.19
N GLN A 126 -10.06 -19.49 -8.50
CA GLN A 126 -9.92 -18.32 -9.37
C GLN A 126 -11.21 -18.09 -10.13
N PHE A 127 -11.67 -16.84 -10.17
CA PHE A 127 -12.81 -16.43 -10.98
C PHE A 127 -12.57 -15.03 -11.53
N GLN A 128 -13.27 -14.69 -12.61
CA GLN A 128 -13.23 -13.35 -13.19
C GLN A 128 -14.47 -12.59 -12.76
N PHE A 129 -14.32 -11.34 -12.31
CA PHE A 129 -15.44 -10.43 -12.04
C PHE A 129 -15.14 -9.10 -12.72
N ASP A 130 -16.07 -8.64 -13.57
CA ASP A 130 -15.95 -7.37 -14.31
C ASP A 130 -14.59 -7.20 -15.01
N SER A 131 -14.21 -8.24 -15.77
CA SER A 131 -12.91 -8.38 -16.46
C SER A 131 -11.65 -8.52 -15.58
N ARG A 132 -11.77 -8.37 -14.25
CA ARG A 132 -10.65 -8.52 -13.28
C ARG A 132 -10.54 -9.95 -12.76
N THR A 133 -9.32 -10.47 -12.68
CA THR A 133 -9.04 -11.78 -12.07
C THR A 133 -9.05 -11.67 -10.54
N VAL A 134 -9.83 -12.53 -9.89
CA VAL A 134 -9.89 -12.64 -8.42
C VAL A 134 -9.41 -14.02 -7.99
N TYR A 135 -8.40 -14.04 -7.12
CA TYR A 135 -7.92 -15.24 -6.45
C TYR A 135 -8.43 -15.29 -5.02
N LEU A 136 -9.10 -16.40 -4.69
CA LEU A 136 -9.51 -16.71 -3.33
C LEU A 136 -8.34 -17.36 -2.59
N VAL A 137 -7.85 -16.64 -1.59
CA VAL A 137 -6.79 -17.13 -0.71
C VAL A 137 -7.40 -18.08 0.32
N ASP A 138 -6.82 -19.28 0.42
CA ASP A 138 -7.09 -20.28 1.47
C ASP A 138 -8.46 -20.99 1.39
N THR A 139 -8.79 -21.61 0.25
CA THR A 139 -9.96 -22.49 0.16
C THR A 139 -9.77 -23.87 0.81
N ALA A 140 -8.53 -24.27 1.14
CA ALA A 140 -8.21 -25.61 1.63
C ALA A 140 -8.83 -25.91 3.00
N GLY A 141 -8.73 -24.98 3.97
CA GLY A 141 -9.42 -25.11 5.27
C GLY A 141 -10.95 -24.97 5.18
N TRP A 142 -11.48 -24.60 4.00
CA TRP A 142 -12.91 -24.37 3.75
C TRP A 142 -13.58 -25.58 3.09
N MET A 143 -12.85 -26.37 2.29
CA MET A 143 -13.33 -27.61 1.67
C MET A 143 -13.16 -28.85 2.57
N GLU A 144 -12.09 -28.95 3.37
CA GLU A 144 -11.86 -30.09 4.29
C GLU A 144 -12.93 -30.23 5.38
N ARG A 145 -13.66 -29.16 5.72
CA ARG A 145 -14.72 -29.22 6.72
C ARG A 145 -16.01 -29.87 6.21
N SER A 146 -16.09 -30.16 4.91
CA SER A 146 -17.20 -30.89 4.29
C SER A 146 -17.00 -32.41 4.35
N GLY A 147 -15.81 -32.90 4.71
CA GLY A 147 -15.53 -34.32 4.88
C GLY A 147 -14.32 -34.55 5.80
N LYS A 148 -14.59 -34.91 7.06
CA LYS A 148 -13.67 -35.52 8.05
C LYS A 148 -12.16 -35.22 7.91
N GLU A 149 -11.61 -34.39 8.80
CA GLU A 149 -10.66 -34.80 9.86
C GLU A 149 -10.27 -33.56 10.70
N LYS A 150 -10.36 -33.68 12.02
CA LYS A 150 -9.99 -32.61 12.96
C LYS A 150 -8.49 -32.72 13.25
N GLY A 151 -7.66 -32.05 12.45
CA GLY A 151 -6.26 -31.80 12.80
C GLY A 151 -6.13 -30.85 14.03
N PRO A 152 -4.95 -30.80 14.68
CA PRO A 152 -4.74 -29.99 15.90
C PRO A 152 -5.08 -28.52 15.66
N ALA A 153 -5.87 -27.94 16.57
CA ALA A 153 -6.33 -26.55 16.49
C ALA A 153 -5.19 -25.51 16.39
N SER A 154 -3.97 -25.87 16.82
CA SER A 154 -2.77 -25.01 16.77
C SER A 154 -2.23 -24.80 15.35
N LEU A 155 -2.32 -25.80 14.46
CA LEU A 155 -1.90 -25.68 13.05
C LEU A 155 -2.85 -24.78 12.25
N SER A 156 -4.14 -24.78 12.60
CA SER A 156 -5.15 -23.92 11.98
C SER A 156 -4.91 -22.42 12.22
N VAL A 157 -4.36 -22.04 13.39
CA VAL A 157 -4.12 -20.62 13.74
C VAL A 157 -2.90 -20.05 13.02
N VAL A 158 -1.81 -20.82 12.92
CA VAL A 158 -0.58 -20.40 12.21
C VAL A 158 -0.83 -20.32 10.69
N GLN A 159 -1.58 -21.27 10.13
CA GLN A 159 -1.97 -21.25 8.72
C GLN A 159 -2.87 -20.03 8.41
N SER A 160 -3.85 -19.74 9.28
CA SER A 160 -4.73 -18.56 9.14
C SER A 160 -3.96 -17.24 9.09
N ARG A 161 -2.88 -17.11 9.88
CA ARG A 161 -2.03 -15.89 9.89
C ARG A 161 -1.23 -15.72 8.60
N LYS A 162 -0.62 -16.79 8.09
CA LYS A 162 0.13 -16.76 6.81
C LYS A 162 -0.77 -16.44 5.61
N ASN A 163 -2.06 -16.77 5.71
CA ASN A 163 -3.04 -16.51 4.67
C ASN A 163 -3.59 -15.09 4.69
N LEU A 164 -3.81 -14.51 5.87
CA LEU A 164 -4.11 -13.09 6.02
C LEU A 164 -3.01 -12.19 5.42
N MET A 165 -1.75 -12.63 5.51
CA MET A 165 -0.58 -11.94 4.93
C MET A 165 -0.56 -11.95 3.39
N ARG A 166 -1.27 -12.87 2.75
CA ARG A 166 -1.32 -12.95 1.28
C ARG A 166 -2.45 -12.10 0.73
N ALA A 167 -3.60 -12.05 1.39
CA ALA A 167 -4.75 -11.28 0.92
C ALA A 167 -4.46 -9.79 0.74
N HIS A 168 -4.99 -9.18 -0.31
CA HIS A 168 -5.09 -7.72 -0.45
C HIS A 168 -6.29 -7.20 0.34
N ILE A 169 -7.43 -7.88 0.16
CA ILE A 169 -8.70 -7.56 0.82
C ILE A 169 -9.16 -8.74 1.67
N VAL A 170 -9.64 -8.41 2.87
CA VAL A 170 -10.18 -9.35 3.85
C VAL A 170 -11.67 -9.08 3.99
N ALA A 171 -12.49 -10.04 3.57
CA ALA A 171 -13.93 -10.03 3.75
C ALA A 171 -14.29 -10.78 5.04
N LEU A 172 -14.66 -10.04 6.09
CA LEU A 172 -15.08 -10.60 7.37
C LEU A 172 -16.59 -10.87 7.36
N VAL A 173 -16.96 -12.15 7.38
CA VAL A 173 -18.35 -12.59 7.38
C VAL A 173 -18.87 -12.76 8.81
N LEU A 174 -19.95 -12.03 9.11
CA LEU A 174 -20.71 -12.08 10.35
C LEU A 174 -22.09 -12.70 10.11
N ASP A 175 -22.74 -13.14 11.19
CA ASP A 175 -24.04 -13.80 11.18
C ASP A 175 -25.13 -12.87 11.75
N ALA A 176 -26.04 -12.41 10.89
CA ALA A 176 -27.09 -11.45 11.25
C ALA A 176 -28.01 -11.96 12.37
N GLU A 177 -28.35 -13.25 12.36
CA GLU A 177 -29.24 -13.86 13.35
C GLU A 177 -28.60 -13.83 14.74
N LYS A 178 -27.30 -14.14 14.82
CA LYS A 178 -26.55 -14.08 16.08
C LYS A 178 -26.40 -12.65 16.57
N ILE A 179 -26.18 -11.69 15.67
CA ILE A 179 -26.10 -10.27 16.02
C ILE A 179 -27.45 -9.79 16.58
N ALA A 180 -28.56 -10.18 15.96
CA ALA A 180 -29.90 -9.80 16.40
C ALA A 180 -30.21 -10.28 17.83
N LYS A 181 -29.78 -11.51 18.17
CA LYS A 181 -29.95 -12.12 19.49
C LYS A 181 -28.93 -11.64 20.54
N SER A 182 -27.78 -11.14 20.10
CA SER A 182 -26.69 -10.69 20.97
C SER A 182 -26.78 -9.19 21.28
N LYS A 183 -26.01 -8.75 22.28
CA LYS A 183 -25.78 -7.32 22.56
C LYS A 183 -24.63 -6.73 21.75
N SER A 184 -23.89 -7.56 21.02
CA SER A 184 -22.70 -7.16 20.28
C SER A 184 -22.69 -7.78 18.89
N SER A 185 -22.31 -6.95 17.92
CA SER A 185 -22.20 -7.25 16.48
C SER A 185 -20.98 -8.10 16.14
N MET A 186 -19.88 -7.94 16.90
CA MET A 186 -18.66 -8.74 16.74
C MET A 186 -18.26 -9.44 18.03
N ASN A 187 -17.76 -10.66 17.90
CA ASN A 187 -17.23 -11.45 19.01
C ASN A 187 -15.70 -11.34 19.06
N HIS A 188 -15.10 -11.71 20.20
CA HIS A 188 -13.65 -11.61 20.40
C HIS A 188 -12.79 -12.17 19.24
N PRO A 189 -13.06 -13.38 18.67
CA PRO A 189 -12.26 -13.89 17.55
C PRO A 189 -12.37 -13.05 16.27
N GLU A 190 -13.54 -12.47 15.99
CA GLU A 190 -13.77 -11.63 14.80
C GLU A 190 -13.05 -10.29 14.95
N ILE A 191 -13.07 -9.72 16.16
CA ILE A 191 -12.34 -8.49 16.50
C ILE A 191 -10.83 -8.69 16.32
N VAL A 192 -10.30 -9.81 16.80
CA VAL A 192 -8.87 -10.14 16.67
C VAL A 192 -8.47 -10.23 15.20
N ILE A 193 -9.25 -10.93 14.37
CA ILE A 193 -8.98 -11.07 12.93
C ILE A 193 -9.06 -9.69 12.24
N ALA A 194 -10.07 -8.88 12.56
CA ALA A 194 -10.24 -7.56 11.97
C ALA A 194 -9.09 -6.60 12.32
N ARG A 195 -8.68 -6.57 13.59
CA ARG A 195 -7.52 -5.77 14.05
C ARG A 195 -6.24 -6.22 13.37
N GLN A 196 -6.02 -7.53 13.31
CA GLN A 196 -4.85 -8.09 12.64
C GLN A 196 -4.82 -7.71 11.15
N ALA A 197 -5.97 -7.77 10.44
CA ALA A 197 -6.05 -7.37 9.04
C ALA A 197 -5.61 -5.90 8.85
N ILE A 198 -6.04 -5.02 9.75
CA ILE A 198 -5.73 -3.59 9.72
C ILE A 198 -4.28 -3.31 10.07
N GLU A 199 -3.74 -3.98 11.09
CA GLU A 199 -2.33 -3.89 11.49
C GLU A 199 -1.41 -4.30 10.34
N GLU A 200 -1.77 -5.37 9.63
CA GLU A 200 -1.05 -5.83 8.43
C GLU A 200 -1.26 -4.93 7.21
N GLY A 201 -2.15 -3.94 7.30
CA GLY A 201 -2.41 -2.97 6.24
C GLY A 201 -3.29 -3.51 5.12
N ARG A 202 -4.21 -4.44 5.41
CA ARG A 202 -5.14 -5.01 4.41
C ARG A 202 -6.45 -4.24 4.40
N GLY A 203 -7.09 -4.14 3.24
CA GLY A 203 -8.45 -3.61 3.16
C GLY A 203 -9.42 -4.54 3.87
N LEU A 204 -10.32 -3.99 4.69
CA LEU A 204 -11.32 -4.78 5.42
C LEU A 204 -12.71 -4.45 4.89
N VAL A 205 -13.47 -5.48 4.54
CA VAL A 205 -14.88 -5.36 4.18
C VAL A 205 -15.68 -6.25 5.13
N VAL A 206 -16.70 -5.72 5.77
CA VAL A 206 -17.57 -6.51 6.66
C VAL A 206 -18.80 -6.97 5.89
N ILE A 207 -19.10 -8.25 5.95
CA ILE A 207 -20.24 -8.86 5.27
C ILE A 207 -21.16 -9.44 6.35
N VAL A 208 -22.38 -8.95 6.44
CA VAL A 208 -23.40 -9.46 7.36
C VAL A 208 -24.30 -10.42 6.60
N ASN A 209 -24.14 -11.72 6.84
CA ASN A 209 -24.87 -12.78 6.13
C ASN A 209 -26.11 -13.25 6.91
N LYS A 210 -27.00 -13.99 6.25
CA LYS A 210 -28.27 -14.52 6.78
C LYS A 210 -29.34 -13.46 7.07
N MET A 211 -29.33 -12.37 6.31
CA MET A 211 -30.35 -11.31 6.45
C MET A 211 -31.77 -11.77 6.11
N ASP A 212 -31.91 -12.90 5.39
CA ASP A 212 -33.18 -13.58 5.13
C ASP A 212 -33.93 -13.95 6.42
N LEU A 213 -33.21 -14.39 7.46
CA LEU A 213 -33.79 -14.79 8.75
C LEU A 213 -34.39 -13.62 9.55
N LEU A 214 -34.10 -12.37 9.16
CA LEU A 214 -34.58 -11.16 9.84
C LEU A 214 -35.72 -10.47 9.12
N ARG A 215 -36.18 -10.99 7.96
CA ARG A 215 -37.20 -10.31 7.13
C ARG A 215 -38.53 -10.14 7.81
N ASP A 216 -38.97 -11.15 8.55
CA ASP A 216 -40.27 -11.13 9.20
C ASP A 216 -40.30 -10.14 10.38
N ASN A 217 -39.13 -9.67 10.83
CA ASN A 217 -39.00 -8.74 11.94
C ASN A 217 -38.22 -7.48 11.55
N GLN A 218 -38.95 -6.51 10.99
CA GLN A 218 -38.40 -5.22 10.54
C GLN A 218 -37.64 -4.47 11.64
N THR A 219 -38.04 -4.63 12.91
CA THR A 219 -37.35 -3.96 14.04
C THR A 219 -35.95 -4.53 14.25
N LEU A 220 -35.80 -5.86 14.17
CA LEU A 220 -34.49 -6.53 14.26
C LEU A 220 -33.64 -6.22 13.03
N PHE A 221 -34.26 -6.20 11.84
CA PHE A 221 -33.58 -5.84 10.61
C PHE A 221 -32.94 -4.45 10.69
N ASN A 222 -33.73 -3.42 11.04
CA ASN A 222 -33.23 -2.06 11.18
C ASN A 222 -32.19 -1.95 12.31
N LYS A 223 -32.41 -2.64 13.43
CA LYS A 223 -31.44 -2.69 14.55
C LYS A 223 -30.08 -3.19 14.07
N VAL A 224 -30.03 -4.28 13.30
CA VAL A 224 -28.77 -4.83 12.78
C VAL A 224 -28.12 -3.88 11.78
N MET A 225 -28.91 -3.28 10.88
CA MET A 225 -28.39 -2.32 9.91
C MET A 225 -27.73 -1.11 10.55
N ASP A 226 -28.29 -0.58 11.64
CA ASP A 226 -27.75 0.59 12.32
C ASP A 226 -26.66 0.23 13.34
N ALA A 227 -26.77 -0.92 14.01
CA ALA A 227 -25.85 -1.32 15.07
C ALA A 227 -24.48 -1.70 14.49
N VAL A 228 -24.44 -2.49 13.41
CA VAL A 228 -23.19 -3.05 12.89
C VAL A 228 -22.18 -1.96 12.50
N PRO A 229 -22.50 -0.94 11.68
CA PRO A 229 -21.55 0.11 11.32
C PRO A 229 -21.05 0.92 12.53
N ARG A 230 -21.95 1.22 13.48
CA ARG A 230 -21.60 1.96 14.71
C ARG A 230 -20.68 1.17 15.61
N GLU A 231 -20.95 -0.11 15.79
CA GLU A 231 -20.12 -0.99 16.60
C GLU A 231 -18.74 -1.23 15.97
N ILE A 232 -18.67 -1.42 14.64
CA ILE A 232 -17.39 -1.52 13.91
C ILE A 232 -16.53 -0.30 14.21
N GLN A 233 -17.10 0.90 14.09
CA GLN A 233 -16.38 2.14 14.35
C GLN A 233 -15.90 2.28 15.81
N THR A 234 -16.66 1.72 16.75
CA THR A 234 -16.32 1.73 18.18
C THR A 234 -15.22 0.73 18.51
N VAL A 235 -15.30 -0.48 17.96
CA VAL A 235 -14.34 -1.56 18.21
C VAL A 235 -13.02 -1.31 17.49
N ILE A 236 -13.07 -0.65 16.33
CA ILE A 236 -11.92 -0.40 15.46
C ILE A 236 -11.85 1.11 15.14
N PRO A 237 -11.48 1.95 16.12
CA PRO A 237 -11.41 3.40 15.91
C PRO A 237 -10.26 3.82 14.98
N GLN A 238 -9.30 2.93 14.73
CA GLN A 238 -8.11 3.19 13.90
C GLN A 238 -8.48 3.41 12.43
N VAL A 239 -9.56 2.79 11.96
CA VAL A 239 -10.01 2.88 10.56
C VAL A 239 -11.45 3.33 10.53
N THR A 240 -11.66 4.55 10.05
CA THR A 240 -13.00 5.11 9.85
C THR A 240 -13.57 4.72 8.50
N GLY A 241 -14.88 4.43 8.46
CA GLY A 241 -15.59 4.16 7.20
C GLY A 241 -15.36 2.77 6.62
N ILE A 242 -15.16 1.74 7.47
CA ILE A 242 -15.11 0.34 7.00
C ILE A 242 -16.48 -0.01 6.39
N PRO A 243 -16.54 -0.45 5.12
CA PRO A 243 -17.80 -0.76 4.48
C PRO A 243 -18.43 -2.03 5.06
N ALA A 244 -19.75 -1.98 5.28
CA ALA A 244 -20.57 -3.09 5.72
C ALA A 244 -21.62 -3.43 4.66
N VAL A 245 -21.62 -4.67 4.17
CA VAL A 245 -22.56 -5.15 3.15
C VAL A 245 -23.47 -6.22 3.76
N PHE A 246 -24.78 -6.05 3.59
CA PHE A 246 -25.80 -6.94 4.13
C PHE A 246 -26.26 -7.90 3.03
N VAL A 247 -26.19 -9.21 3.27
CA VAL A 247 -26.43 -10.24 2.26
C VAL A 247 -27.25 -11.41 2.78
N SER A 248 -27.85 -12.13 1.83
CA SER A 248 -28.35 -13.49 2.04
C SER A 248 -27.67 -14.40 1.03
N ALA A 249 -26.65 -15.15 1.49
CA ALA A 249 -25.93 -16.08 0.62
C ALA A 249 -26.84 -17.21 0.11
N LEU A 250 -27.83 -17.63 0.91
CA LEU A 250 -28.76 -18.71 0.58
C LEU A 250 -29.68 -18.34 -0.59
N GLU A 251 -30.19 -17.10 -0.59
CA GLU A 251 -31.01 -16.59 -1.70
C GLU A 251 -30.18 -15.92 -2.81
N GLY A 252 -28.88 -15.77 -2.60
CA GLY A 252 -27.97 -15.02 -3.45
C GLY A 252 -28.22 -13.52 -3.56
N ARG A 253 -28.95 -12.91 -2.62
CA ARG A 253 -29.14 -11.45 -2.57
C ARG A 253 -27.89 -10.74 -2.06
N GLY A 254 -27.48 -9.67 -2.76
CA GLY A 254 -26.37 -8.82 -2.35
C GLY A 254 -24.97 -9.34 -2.74
N ARG A 255 -24.87 -10.45 -3.48
CA ARG A 255 -23.58 -11.00 -3.94
C ARG A 255 -22.79 -10.05 -4.85
N ILE A 256 -23.48 -9.38 -5.79
CA ILE A 256 -22.87 -8.38 -6.68
C ILE A 256 -22.39 -7.17 -5.86
N ALA A 257 -23.17 -6.76 -4.86
CA ALA A 257 -22.81 -5.66 -3.98
C ALA A 257 -21.53 -5.96 -3.17
N VAL A 258 -21.37 -7.20 -2.70
CA VAL A 258 -20.13 -7.66 -2.06
C VAL A 258 -18.93 -7.49 -2.98
N MET A 259 -19.01 -7.99 -4.21
CA MET A 259 -17.88 -7.93 -5.14
C MET A 259 -17.54 -6.51 -5.58
N ARG A 260 -18.56 -5.69 -5.86
CA ARG A 260 -18.37 -4.26 -6.15
C ARG A 260 -17.67 -3.55 -5.00
N GLN A 261 -18.09 -3.82 -3.76
CA GLN A 261 -17.46 -3.21 -2.59
C GLN A 261 -16.03 -3.68 -2.39
N VAL A 262 -15.74 -4.96 -2.63
CA VAL A 262 -14.37 -5.51 -2.57
C VAL A 262 -13.46 -4.82 -3.59
N ILE A 263 -13.95 -4.60 -4.81
CA ILE A 263 -13.19 -3.93 -5.88
C ILE A 263 -12.99 -2.45 -5.55
N ASP A 264 -14.04 -1.73 -5.16
CA ASP A 264 -13.94 -0.33 -4.71
C ASP A 264 -12.91 -0.18 -3.59
N THR A 265 -12.93 -1.08 -2.60
CA THR A 265 -11.96 -1.09 -1.50
C THR A 265 -10.54 -1.38 -2.01
N TYR A 266 -10.39 -2.27 -3.00
CA TYR A 266 -9.10 -2.58 -3.60
C TYR A 266 -8.53 -1.42 -4.41
N GLU A 267 -9.35 -0.75 -5.21
CA GLU A 267 -8.94 0.41 -6.01
C GLU A 267 -8.51 1.56 -5.10
N LYS A 268 -9.29 1.86 -4.05
CA LYS A 268 -8.89 2.82 -3.03
C LYS A 268 -7.61 2.40 -2.30
N TRP A 269 -7.40 1.09 -2.08
CA TRP A 269 -6.17 0.56 -1.45
C TRP A 269 -4.95 0.64 -2.38
N CYS A 270 -5.15 0.64 -3.70
CA CYS A 270 -4.11 0.82 -4.70
C CYS A 270 -3.85 2.29 -5.04
N LEU A 271 -4.74 3.20 -4.65
CA LEU A 271 -4.69 4.61 -5.03
C LEU A 271 -3.32 5.26 -4.76
N ARG A 272 -2.73 5.79 -5.84
CA ARG A 272 -1.50 6.58 -5.79
C ARG A 272 -1.82 8.07 -5.95
N LEU A 273 -1.35 8.87 -5.00
CA LEU A 273 -1.52 10.31 -4.98
C LEU A 273 -0.19 10.98 -5.34
N SER A 274 -0.25 11.89 -6.32
CA SER A 274 0.93 12.66 -6.73
C SER A 274 1.44 13.54 -5.59
N THR A 275 2.76 13.71 -5.53
CA THR A 275 3.38 14.48 -4.46
C THR A 275 2.98 15.95 -4.49
N SER A 276 2.79 16.52 -5.68
CA SER A 276 2.31 17.89 -5.86
C SER A 276 0.90 18.08 -5.30
N ARG A 277 -0.02 17.15 -5.57
CA ARG A 277 -1.39 17.13 -5.04
C ARG A 277 -1.39 17.02 -3.52
N LEU A 278 -0.59 16.11 -2.97
CA LEU A 278 -0.43 15.92 -1.52
C LEU A 278 0.11 17.17 -0.81
N ASN A 279 1.15 17.83 -1.35
CA ASN A 279 1.72 19.01 -0.70
C ASN A 279 0.84 20.27 -0.86
N ARG A 280 0.03 20.35 -1.92
CA ARG A 280 -1.01 21.38 -2.05
C ARG A 280 -2.11 21.19 -1.02
N TRP A 281 -2.59 19.95 -0.89
CA TRP A 281 -3.57 19.56 0.13
C TRP A 281 -3.06 19.84 1.55
N LEU A 282 -1.83 19.40 1.87
CA LEU A 282 -1.25 19.58 3.20
C LEU A 282 -1.18 21.05 3.59
N ARG A 283 -0.75 21.95 2.70
CA ARG A 283 -0.73 23.39 2.97
C ARG A 283 -2.12 23.94 3.32
N LYS A 284 -3.16 23.50 2.61
CA LYS A 284 -4.56 23.88 2.86
C LYS A 284 -5.04 23.36 4.21
N VAL A 285 -4.82 22.08 4.52
CA VAL A 285 -5.23 21.46 5.79
C VAL A 285 -4.50 22.09 6.96
N MET A 286 -3.18 22.26 6.83
CA MET A 286 -2.37 22.92 7.84
C MET A 286 -2.91 24.33 8.10
N SER A 287 -3.13 25.17 7.08
CA SER A 287 -3.63 26.55 7.29
C SER A 287 -4.93 26.68 8.10
N ARG A 288 -5.76 25.63 8.13
CA ARG A 288 -7.06 25.60 8.83
C ARG A 288 -6.96 25.04 10.24
N HIS A 289 -5.87 24.35 10.57
CA HIS A 289 -5.72 23.68 11.85
C HIS A 289 -5.15 24.64 12.90
N SER A 290 -5.88 24.84 14.00
CA SER A 290 -5.36 25.62 15.13
C SER A 290 -4.42 24.75 15.95
N TRP A 291 -3.12 24.85 15.69
CA TRP A 291 -2.11 24.21 16.55
C TRP A 291 -2.10 24.90 17.91
N LYS A 292 -2.01 24.10 18.97
CA LYS A 292 -2.06 24.59 20.35
C LYS A 292 -0.92 25.58 20.68
N ASP A 293 0.19 25.52 19.95
CA ASP A 293 1.39 26.34 20.17
C ASP A 293 2.06 26.70 18.83
N SER A 294 2.17 27.99 18.52
CA SER A 294 2.86 28.46 17.30
C SER A 294 4.38 28.19 17.33
N ALA A 295 4.97 27.99 18.52
CA ALA A 295 6.40 27.72 18.70
C ALA A 295 6.77 26.24 18.50
N THR A 296 5.85 25.32 18.80
CA THR A 296 6.03 23.87 18.61
C THR A 296 5.34 23.35 17.35
N GLN A 297 4.79 24.25 16.53
CA GLN A 297 4.12 23.89 15.29
C GLN A 297 5.03 22.96 14.45
N PRO A 298 4.58 21.72 14.20
CA PRO A 298 5.37 20.78 13.42
C PRO A 298 5.54 21.31 11.99
N LYS A 299 6.77 21.69 11.64
CA LYS A 299 7.09 22.18 10.30
C LYS A 299 7.32 20.99 9.38
N VAL A 300 6.23 20.44 8.86
CA VAL A 300 6.26 19.46 7.76
C VAL A 300 6.74 20.18 6.50
N LYS A 301 7.95 19.85 6.04
CA LYS A 301 8.53 20.44 4.81
C LYS A 301 7.90 19.85 3.57
N TYR A 302 7.70 18.54 3.60
CA TYR A 302 7.26 17.78 2.44
C TYR A 302 6.53 16.52 2.88
N PHE A 303 5.50 16.14 2.11
CA PHE A 303 4.68 14.96 2.33
C PHE A 303 4.53 14.17 1.04
N THR A 304 4.81 12.87 1.08
CA THR A 304 4.81 12.02 -0.12
C THR A 304 4.30 10.62 0.19
N GLN A 305 3.71 9.97 -0.79
CA GLN A 305 3.34 8.55 -0.72
C GLN A 305 4.50 7.70 -1.24
N VAL A 306 5.06 6.86 -0.37
CA VAL A 306 6.18 5.96 -0.72
C VAL A 306 5.69 4.58 -1.16
N LYS A 307 4.50 4.17 -0.70
CA LYS A 307 3.90 2.89 -1.05
C LYS A 307 2.40 3.07 -1.29
N ALA A 308 1.89 2.45 -2.34
CA ALA A 308 0.46 2.37 -2.59
C ALA A 308 -0.22 1.30 -1.72
N ARG A 309 0.45 0.18 -1.45
CA ARG A 309 -0.19 -1.06 -0.97
C ARG A 309 0.45 -1.63 0.31
N PRO A 310 0.02 -1.27 1.53
CA PRO A 310 -0.98 -0.24 1.86
C PRO A 310 -0.50 1.19 1.61
N PRO A 311 -1.42 2.17 1.54
CA PRO A 311 -1.09 3.58 1.41
C PRO A 311 -0.20 4.03 2.56
N THR A 312 1.07 4.26 2.24
CA THR A 312 2.11 4.65 3.20
C THR A 312 2.67 6.00 2.80
N PHE A 313 2.51 6.96 3.69
CA PHE A 313 2.96 8.32 3.52
C PHE A 313 4.15 8.61 4.43
N VAL A 314 5.06 9.46 3.97
CA VAL A 314 6.18 9.96 4.76
C VAL A 314 6.05 11.47 4.92
N ALA A 315 5.99 11.91 6.17
CA ALA A 315 6.08 13.32 6.56
C ALA A 315 7.53 13.67 6.88
N PHE A 316 8.12 14.55 6.08
CA PHE A 316 9.46 15.07 6.32
C PHE A 316 9.40 16.29 7.23
N MET A 317 9.90 16.14 8.45
CA MET A 317 9.90 17.15 9.50
C MET A 317 11.16 18.02 9.43
N SER A 318 11.01 19.31 9.70
CA SER A 318 12.14 20.23 9.82
C SER A 318 12.81 20.11 11.20
N GLY A 319 14.05 19.64 11.26
CA GLY A 319 14.81 19.58 12.51
C GLY A 319 14.35 18.43 13.42
N LYS A 320 14.22 18.68 14.73
CA LYS A 320 13.89 17.66 15.74
C LYS A 320 12.41 17.59 16.12
N THR A 321 11.53 18.35 15.46
CA THR A 321 10.09 18.35 15.75
C THR A 321 9.45 17.04 15.30
N GLN A 322 8.50 16.52 16.08
CA GLN A 322 7.68 15.36 15.73
C GLN A 322 6.19 15.75 15.79
N LEU A 323 5.36 15.14 14.94
CA LEU A 323 3.92 15.23 15.04
C LEU A 323 3.46 14.45 16.27
N SER A 324 2.53 15.04 17.04
CA SER A 324 1.87 14.32 18.11
C SER A 324 0.94 13.24 17.55
N ASP A 325 0.52 12.29 18.39
CA ASP A 325 -0.49 11.30 18.00
C ASP A 325 -1.81 11.95 17.60
N THR A 326 -2.17 13.06 18.23
CA THR A 326 -3.38 13.84 17.89
C THR A 326 -3.27 14.42 16.48
N ASP A 327 -2.13 15.03 16.14
CA ASP A 327 -1.90 15.59 14.80
C ASP A 327 -1.89 14.49 13.74
N THR A 328 -1.28 13.34 14.05
CA THR A 328 -1.22 12.19 13.15
C THR A 328 -2.61 11.63 12.88
N ARG A 329 -3.46 11.52 13.91
CA ARG A 329 -4.87 11.11 13.75
C ARG A 329 -5.67 12.14 12.95
N PHE A 330 -5.47 13.43 13.20
CA PHE A 330 -6.10 14.51 12.44
C PHE A 330 -5.73 14.47 10.96
N LEU A 331 -4.43 14.35 10.63
CA LEU A 331 -3.95 14.23 9.26
C LEU A 331 -4.49 12.96 8.60
N THR A 332 -4.50 11.83 9.31
CA THR A 332 -5.05 10.57 8.80
C THR A 332 -6.54 10.70 8.50
N LYS A 333 -7.32 11.32 9.39
CA LYS A 333 -8.75 11.57 9.18
C LYS A 333 -8.98 12.49 7.98
N SER A 334 -8.23 13.59 7.90
CA SER A 334 -8.34 14.55 6.80
C SER A 334 -7.95 13.94 5.45
N LEU A 335 -6.93 13.08 5.41
CA LEU A 335 -6.56 12.32 4.20
C LEU A 335 -7.71 11.42 3.75
N LYS A 336 -8.37 10.73 4.69
CA LYS A 336 -9.47 9.83 4.37
C LYS A 336 -10.68 10.57 3.79
N GLU A 337 -11.02 11.71 4.37
CA GLU A 337 -12.15 12.53 3.94
C GLU A 337 -11.90 13.23 2.60
N ASP A 338 -10.75 13.88 2.43
CA ASP A 338 -10.47 14.69 1.22
C ASP A 338 -10.12 13.86 -0.03
N PHE A 339 -9.69 12.60 0.15
CA PHE A 339 -9.32 11.71 -0.96
C PHE A 339 -10.22 10.48 -1.10
N ASP A 340 -11.33 10.40 -0.35
CA ASP A 340 -12.28 9.28 -0.35
C ASP A 340 -11.64 7.89 -0.17
N ILE A 341 -10.58 7.81 0.65
CA ILE A 341 -9.89 6.56 1.01
C ILE A 341 -10.35 6.03 2.37
N GLY A 342 -11.64 6.18 2.65
CA GLY A 342 -12.31 5.60 3.81
C GLY A 342 -12.19 4.06 3.84
N GLY A 343 -12.22 3.48 5.04
CA GLY A 343 -12.18 2.03 5.22
C GLY A 343 -10.80 1.38 5.04
N ILE A 344 -9.77 2.15 4.66
CA ILE A 344 -8.42 1.64 4.42
C ILE A 344 -7.44 2.01 5.56
N PRO A 345 -6.56 1.08 5.96
CA PRO A 345 -5.45 1.40 6.85
C PRO A 345 -4.40 2.27 6.15
N ILE A 346 -4.12 3.43 6.73
CA ILE A 346 -3.11 4.38 6.25
C ILE A 346 -1.95 4.39 7.22
N ARG A 347 -0.72 4.39 6.71
CA ARG A 347 0.49 4.52 7.51
C ARG A 347 1.13 5.88 7.26
N ILE A 348 1.41 6.64 8.32
CA ILE A 348 2.16 7.89 8.26
C ILE A 348 3.47 7.70 9.03
N ILE A 349 4.59 7.75 8.34
CA ILE A 349 5.93 7.64 8.91
C ILE A 349 6.53 9.04 8.98
N GLN A 350 7.20 9.37 10.08
CA GLN A 350 7.89 10.64 10.23
C GLN A 350 9.39 10.47 9.97
N ARG A 351 9.99 11.37 9.20
CA ARG A 351 11.45 11.44 9.01
C ARG A 351 11.95 12.84 9.29
N SER A 352 13.01 12.99 10.07
CA SER A 352 13.68 14.27 10.26
C SER A 352 14.63 14.55 9.11
N VAL A 353 14.56 15.76 8.55
CA VAL A 353 15.56 16.22 7.58
C VAL A 353 16.60 17.02 8.36
N PRO A 354 17.87 16.56 8.45
CA PRO A 354 18.91 17.34 9.07
C PRO A 354 19.07 18.66 8.32
N ARG A 355 19.22 19.76 9.06
CA ARG A 355 19.60 21.03 8.45
C ARG A 355 20.98 20.81 7.84
N LYS A 356 21.14 20.93 6.52
CA LYS A 356 22.46 21.06 5.90
C LYS A 356 23.17 22.18 6.67
N ALA A 357 24.23 21.84 7.39
CA ALA A 357 25.14 22.84 7.90
C ALA A 357 25.67 23.54 6.65
N TYR A 358 25.22 24.77 6.41
CA TYR A 358 25.97 25.65 5.53
C TYR A 358 27.35 25.72 6.16
N ALA A 359 28.32 25.01 5.59
CA ALA A 359 29.71 25.32 5.83
C ALA A 359 29.81 26.82 5.55
N LYS A 360 30.05 27.62 6.60
CA LYS A 360 30.43 29.01 6.43
C LYS A 360 31.64 28.96 5.52
N ARG A 361 31.43 29.24 4.24
CA ARG A 361 32.52 29.59 3.33
C ARG A 361 33.07 30.86 3.95
N ASN A 362 34.16 30.73 4.72
CA ASN A 362 34.93 31.86 5.18
C ASN A 362 35.36 32.57 3.90
N ASN A 363 34.63 33.64 3.59
CA ASN A 363 34.99 34.54 2.52
C ASN A 363 36.16 35.34 3.07
N THR A 364 37.36 34.74 3.06
CA THR A 364 38.61 35.48 3.16
C THR A 364 38.64 36.40 1.96
N ARG A 365 38.14 37.62 2.16
CA ARG A 365 38.37 38.73 1.25
C ARG A 365 39.87 38.87 1.11
N ASN A 366 40.39 38.38 0.00
CA ASN A 366 41.75 38.63 -0.42
C ASN A 366 41.82 40.13 -0.69
N THR A 367 42.32 40.90 0.28
CA THR A 367 42.56 42.34 0.13
C THR A 367 43.73 42.51 -0.81
N GLY A 368 43.44 42.64 -2.11
CA GLY A 368 44.41 43.14 -3.08
C GLY A 368 44.85 44.56 -2.71
N PRO A 369 46.04 45.01 -3.18
CA PRO A 369 46.63 46.26 -2.72
C PRO A 369 45.73 47.45 -3.03
N ARG A 370 45.50 48.29 -2.02
CA ARG A 370 44.80 49.57 -2.12
C ARG A 370 45.54 50.46 -3.13
N VAL A 371 44.95 50.68 -4.31
CA VAL A 371 45.37 51.77 -5.19
C VAL A 371 44.92 53.08 -4.54
N VAL A 372 45.88 53.86 -4.03
CA VAL A 372 45.66 55.21 -3.51
C VAL A 372 45.33 56.12 -4.69
N ARG A 373 44.06 56.53 -4.83
CA ARG A 373 43.64 57.57 -5.77
C ARG A 373 43.93 58.94 -5.15
N MET A 374 44.88 59.68 -5.72
CA MET A 374 45.10 61.10 -5.45
C MET A 374 43.83 61.90 -5.78
N LYS A 375 43.38 62.74 -4.85
CA LYS A 375 42.34 63.74 -5.10
C LYS A 375 42.93 64.89 -5.91
N THR A 376 42.31 65.21 -7.04
CA THR A 376 42.50 66.49 -7.73
C THR A 376 41.18 67.25 -7.67
N ASP A 377 41.15 68.32 -6.88
CA ASP A 377 40.02 69.25 -6.82
C ASP A 377 40.12 70.23 -7.99
N LYS A 378 39.10 70.22 -8.85
CA LYS A 378 38.82 71.31 -9.79
C LYS A 378 37.32 71.65 -9.79
N ARG A 379 37.04 72.80 -9.16
CA ARG A 379 36.06 73.85 -9.49
C ARG A 379 34.56 73.53 -9.43
N THR A 380 33.86 74.27 -8.55
CA THR A 380 32.66 75.08 -8.85
C THR A 380 32.68 76.28 -7.86
N ALA A 381 32.92 77.51 -8.36
CA ALA A 381 31.94 78.61 -8.58
C ALA A 381 31.37 79.18 -7.27
N VAL A 382 31.92 80.28 -6.73
CA VAL A 382 31.49 81.71 -6.89
C VAL A 382 30.09 82.00 -6.34
N SER A 383 30.02 82.75 -5.23
CA SER A 383 29.01 83.79 -4.98
C SER A 383 29.46 84.73 -3.84
N ASP A 384 30.00 85.86 -4.28
CA ASP A 384 29.98 87.25 -3.78
C ASP A 384 30.16 87.70 -2.31
N PRO A 385 30.73 88.93 -2.12
CA PRO A 385 31.15 89.50 -0.86
C PRO A 385 30.15 90.52 -0.29
N ALA A 386 30.17 90.72 1.03
CA ALA A 386 29.83 92.02 1.64
C ALA A 386 30.19 92.06 3.14
N LEU A 387 31.01 93.07 3.50
CA LEU A 387 30.99 93.89 4.73
C LEU A 387 31.34 93.14 6.03
N SER A 388 32.32 93.55 6.83
CA SER A 388 32.89 94.88 7.11
C SER A 388 34.25 94.73 7.79
#